data_AF-A0A4Q5QGZ5-F1
#
_entry.id   AF-A0A4Q5QGZ5-F1
#
_cell.length_a   1.000
_cell.length_b   1.000
_cell.length_c   1.000
_cell.angle_alpha   90.00
_cell.angle_beta   90.00
_cell.angle_gamma   90.00
#
_symmetry.space_group_name_H-M   'P 1'
#
loop_
_entity.id
_entity.type
_entity.pdbx_description
1 polymer ?
#
loop_
_entity_poly.entity_id
_entity_poly.type
_entity_poly.pdbx_seq_one_letter_code
_entity_poly.pdbx_strand_id
1 'polypeptide(L)'
;MIPSNILITDKICKATNISLSKVFDWNEFDSESNKLEPHQLNEVCWENPLVVPKVSFAVAYHPEILLIKFYVKENTHQAIYKFPNDPV
;
A
#
# COMPACT_ATOMS: atom_id res chain seq x y z
N MET A 1 29.71 -18.31 -18.99
CA MET A 1 29.32 -17.13 -19.79
C MET A 1 27.93 -16.74 -19.36
N ILE A 2 27.78 -15.64 -18.64
CA ILE A 2 26.46 -15.08 -18.28
C ILE A 2 26.14 -14.07 -19.38
N PRO A 3 25.02 -14.17 -20.11
CA PRO A 3 24.69 -13.15 -21.08
C PRO A 3 24.26 -11.89 -20.32
N SER A 4 25.14 -10.89 -20.36
CA SER A 4 24.89 -9.52 -19.97
C SER A 4 23.93 -8.91 -21.00
N ASN A 5 22.70 -8.66 -20.60
CA ASN A 5 21.82 -7.58 -21.09
C ASN A 5 20.50 -7.66 -20.32
N ILE A 6 20.54 -7.27 -19.04
CA ILE A 6 19.32 -6.85 -18.35
C ILE A 6 19.12 -5.39 -18.77
N LEU A 7 18.21 -5.17 -19.72
CA LEU A 7 17.64 -3.85 -19.96
C LEU A 7 16.79 -3.50 -18.74
N ILE A 8 17.39 -2.79 -17.78
CA ILE A 8 16.61 -2.13 -16.73
C ILE A 8 15.90 -0.97 -17.43
N THR A 9 14.66 -1.21 -17.86
CA THR A 9 13.79 -0.10 -18.24
C THR A 9 13.33 0.54 -16.94
N ASP A 10 13.74 1.79 -16.70
CA ASP A 10 13.25 2.59 -15.56
C ASP A 10 11.76 2.87 -15.75
N LYS A 11 10.90 1.88 -15.47
CA LYS A 11 9.46 2.11 -15.33
C LYS A 11 9.25 2.84 -14.01
N ILE A 12 9.24 4.16 -14.11
CA ILE A 12 8.84 5.04 -13.01
C ILE A 12 7.34 4.81 -12.77
N CYS A 13 6.99 4.18 -11.65
CA CYS A 13 5.61 4.13 -11.17
C CYS A 13 5.10 5.56 -11.05
N LYS A 14 3.96 5.88 -11.65
CA LYS A 14 3.45 7.25 -11.59
C LYS A 14 2.75 7.42 -10.26
N ALA A 15 3.15 8.43 -9.48
CA ALA A 15 2.43 8.79 -8.29
C ALA A 15 0.99 9.14 -8.68
N THR A 16 0.03 8.39 -8.12
CA THR A 16 -1.38 8.72 -8.27
C THR A 16 -1.74 9.77 -7.22
N ASN A 17 -2.30 10.89 -7.65
CA ASN A 17 -2.84 11.89 -6.74
C ASN A 17 -4.09 11.33 -6.06
N ILE A 18 -4.06 11.28 -4.73
CA ILE A 18 -5.16 10.76 -3.91
C ILE A 18 -5.68 11.89 -3.04
N SER A 19 -7.00 12.08 -3.08
CA SER A 19 -7.67 13.04 -2.21
C SER A 19 -7.79 12.47 -0.81
N LEU A 20 -7.34 13.23 0.19
CA LEU A 20 -7.43 12.79 1.58
C LEU A 20 -8.79 13.16 2.18
N SER A 21 -9.43 12.21 2.85
CA SER A 21 -10.63 12.49 3.65
C SER A 21 -10.22 13.01 5.04
N LYS A 22 -10.93 14.00 5.57
CA LYS A 22 -10.69 14.51 6.93
C LYS A 22 -11.50 13.71 7.94
N VAL A 23 -10.86 13.20 8.99
CA VAL A 23 -11.54 12.58 10.14
C VAL A 23 -11.64 13.63 11.25
N PHE A 24 -12.85 13.83 11.80
CA PHE A 24 -13.15 14.93 12.72
C PHE A 24 -13.40 14.49 14.17
N ASP A 25 -13.49 13.19 14.47
CA ASP A 25 -13.67 12.69 15.85
C ASP A 25 -12.97 11.33 16.06
N TRP A 26 -12.24 11.22 17.17
CA TRP A 26 -11.57 9.99 17.61
C TRP A 26 -12.52 8.97 18.22
N ASN A 27 -13.61 9.41 18.83
CA ASN A 27 -14.61 8.53 19.43
C ASN A 27 -15.39 7.75 18.39
N GLU A 28 -15.43 8.25 17.15
CA GLU A 28 -16.07 7.64 16.00
C GLU A 28 -15.05 7.03 15.01
N PHE A 29 -13.79 6.87 15.43
CA PHE A 29 -12.73 6.42 14.53
C PHE A 29 -13.05 5.09 13.82
N ASP A 30 -13.55 4.09 14.55
CA ASP A 30 -13.86 2.79 13.97
C ASP A 30 -15.01 2.86 12.97
N SER A 31 -16.03 3.67 13.23
CA SER A 31 -17.17 3.83 12.31
C SER A 31 -16.81 4.68 11.10
N GLU A 32 -16.03 5.75 11.27
CA GLU A 32 -15.57 6.63 10.20
C GLU A 32 -14.51 5.97 9.31
N SER A 33 -13.57 5.22 9.89
CA SER A 33 -12.52 4.53 9.12
C SER A 33 -13.06 3.43 8.19
N ASN A 34 -14.26 2.92 8.46
CA ASN A 34 -14.94 1.96 7.59
C ASN A 34 -15.69 2.62 6.42
N LYS A 35 -15.94 3.93 6.49
CA LYS A 35 -16.57 4.71 5.42
C LYS A 35 -15.57 5.27 4.40
N LEU A 36 -14.27 5.17 4.68
CA LEU A 36 -13.23 5.68 3.80
C LEU A 36 -13.22 4.92 2.46
N GLU A 37 -13.10 5.66 1.37
CA GLU A 37 -13.02 5.10 0.02
C GLU A 37 -11.67 4.39 -0.19
N PRO A 38 -11.65 3.09 -0.56
CA PRO A 38 -10.41 2.38 -0.84
C PRO A 38 -9.84 2.71 -2.23
N HIS A 39 -8.57 3.09 -2.28
CA HIS A 39 -7.78 3.26 -3.50
C HIS A 39 -7.00 1.98 -3.82
N GLN A 40 -7.02 1.55 -5.08
CA GLN A 40 -6.34 0.32 -5.50
C GLN A 40 -4.83 0.54 -5.74
N LEU A 41 -4.01 -0.38 -5.25
CA LEU A 41 -2.58 -0.48 -5.57
C LEU A 41 -2.39 -1.52 -6.68
N ASN A 42 -2.67 -1.10 -7.91
CA ASN A 42 -2.60 -1.97 -9.08
C ASN A 42 -1.30 -1.82 -9.89
N GLU A 43 -0.46 -0.85 -9.55
CA GLU A 43 0.78 -0.62 -10.28
C GLU A 43 1.87 -1.60 -9.84
N VAL A 44 2.32 -2.41 -10.79
CA VAL A 44 3.47 -3.29 -10.63
C VAL A 44 4.54 -2.85 -11.60
N CYS A 45 5.68 -2.43 -11.05
CA CYS A 45 6.72 -1.76 -11.84
C CYS A 45 7.81 -2.71 -12.32
N TRP A 46 7.78 -3.98 -11.93
CA TRP A 46 8.64 -5.03 -12.48
C TRP A 46 7.98 -5.72 -13.68
N GLU A 47 8.82 -6.19 -14.62
CA GLU A 47 8.37 -6.95 -15.78
C GLU A 47 7.92 -8.36 -15.34
N ASN A 48 6.73 -8.78 -15.79
CA ASN A 48 6.17 -10.13 -15.58
C ASN A 48 5.98 -10.57 -14.12
N PRO A 49 5.09 -9.91 -13.34
CA PRO A 49 4.68 -10.45 -12.05
C PRO A 49 4.08 -11.84 -12.20
N LEU A 50 4.67 -12.84 -11.54
CA LEU A 50 4.07 -14.18 -11.44
C LEU A 50 2.77 -14.15 -10.62
N VAL A 51 2.68 -13.28 -9.62
CA VAL A 51 1.50 -13.06 -8.77
C VAL A 51 1.42 -11.59 -8.41
N VAL A 52 0.23 -11.00 -8.54
CA VAL A 52 -0.07 -9.64 -8.06
C VAL A 52 -1.12 -9.75 -6.96
N PRO A 53 -0.77 -9.48 -5.68
CA PRO A 53 -1.76 -9.49 -4.61
C PRO A 53 -2.78 -8.37 -4.84
N LYS A 54 -4.03 -8.59 -4.41
CA LYS A 54 -5.05 -7.53 -4.45
C LYS A 54 -4.87 -6.67 -3.21
N VAL A 55 -4.31 -5.48 -3.41
CA VAL A 55 -4.08 -4.52 -2.33
C VAL A 55 -4.84 -3.24 -2.63
N SER A 56 -5.57 -2.75 -1.64
CA SER A 56 -6.11 -1.40 -1.65
C SER A 56 -5.84 -0.72 -0.31
N PHE A 57 -5.88 0.60 -0.29
CA PHE A 57 -5.71 1.36 0.95
C PHE A 57 -6.67 2.54 1.00
N ALA A 58 -7.08 2.90 2.20
CA ALA A 58 -7.76 4.13 2.50
C ALA A 58 -6.83 5.03 3.30
N VAL A 59 -6.90 6.33 3.05
CA VAL A 59 -6.09 7.33 3.74
C VAL A 59 -6.96 8.49 4.21
N ALA A 60 -6.72 8.92 5.44
CA ALA A 60 -7.41 10.03 6.04
C ALA A 60 -6.48 10.81 6.95
N TYR A 61 -6.86 12.03 7.33
CA TYR A 61 -6.04 12.86 8.19
C TYR A 61 -6.85 13.53 9.30
N HIS A 62 -6.19 13.69 10.44
CA HIS A 62 -6.56 14.56 11.55
C HIS A 62 -5.44 15.63 11.66
N PRO A 63 -5.67 16.82 12.26
CA PRO A 63 -4.62 17.82 12.44
C PRO A 63 -3.30 17.33 13.07
N GLU A 64 -3.34 16.22 13.81
CA GLU A 64 -2.18 15.69 14.54
C GLU A 64 -1.64 14.37 13.97
N ILE A 65 -2.40 13.67 13.13
CA ILE A 65 -2.03 12.33 12.67
C ILE A 65 -2.46 12.06 11.22
N LEU A 66 -1.74 11.13 10.59
CA LEU A 66 -2.13 10.52 9.33
C LEU A 66 -2.62 9.10 9.60
N LEU A 67 -3.77 8.77 9.02
CA LEU A 67 -4.39 7.45 9.12
C LEU A 67 -4.23 6.74 7.79
N ILE A 68 -3.68 5.54 7.83
CA ILE A 68 -3.54 4.67 6.66
C ILE A 68 -4.10 3.30 7.03
N LYS A 69 -5.05 2.81 6.24
CA LYS A 69 -5.68 1.50 6.41
C LYS A 69 -5.49 0.67 5.15
N PHE A 70 -4.82 -0.45 5.27
CA PHE A 70 -4.58 -1.38 4.17
C PHE A 70 -5.62 -2.51 4.16
N TYR A 71 -6.03 -2.90 2.96
CA TYR A 71 -6.87 -4.05 2.68
C TYR A 71 -6.07 -4.97 1.76
N VAL A 72 -5.71 -6.15 2.27
CA VAL A 72 -4.84 -7.10 1.55
C VAL A 72 -5.61 -8.40 1.34
N LYS A 73 -5.65 -8.87 0.09
CA LYS A 73 -6.09 -10.22 -0.26
C LYS A 73 -4.98 -10.94 -1.02
N GLU A 74 -4.41 -11.94 -0.37
CA GLU A 74 -3.28 -12.74 -0.83
C GLU A 74 -3.48 -14.23 -0.51
N ASN A 75 -2.66 -15.09 -1.12
CA ASN A 75 -2.77 -16.54 -0.92
C ASN A 75 -2.08 -17.01 0.37
N THR A 76 -1.04 -16.30 0.81
CA THR A 76 -0.18 -16.68 1.94
C THR A 76 0.30 -15.41 2.64
N HIS A 77 0.41 -15.45 3.97
CA HIS A 77 0.94 -14.35 4.78
C HIS A 77 2.03 -14.89 5.72
N GLN A 78 3.03 -14.07 6.06
CA GLN A 78 4.07 -14.43 7.00
C GLN A 78 4.56 -13.21 7.80
N ALA A 79 4.65 -13.35 9.12
CA ALA A 79 5.23 -12.35 10.02
C ALA A 79 6.39 -12.99 10.80
N ILE A 80 7.60 -12.95 10.22
CA ILE A 80 8.81 -13.56 10.80
C ILE A 80 9.39 -12.66 11.90
N TYR A 81 9.34 -11.36 11.66
CA TYR A 81 9.98 -10.34 12.48
C TYR A 81 9.13 -9.98 13.69
N LYS A 82 9.81 -9.73 14.81
CA LYS A 82 9.16 -9.52 16.12
C LYS A 82 9.24 -8.07 16.56
N PHE A 83 10.23 -7.33 16.08
CA PHE A 83 10.49 -5.97 16.53
C PHE A 83 10.37 -4.97 15.38
N PRO A 84 9.97 -3.72 15.69
CA PRO A 84 10.08 -2.63 14.71
C PRO A 84 11.52 -2.48 14.24
N ASN A 85 11.70 -2.25 12.94
CA ASN A 85 13.00 -2.09 12.26
C ASN A 85 13.85 -3.36 12.14
N ASP A 86 13.30 -4.54 12.41
CA ASP A 86 13.88 -5.79 11.92
C ASP A 86 14.02 -5.71 10.37
N PRO A 87 15.08 -6.28 9.76
CA PRO A 87 15.35 -6.13 8.34
C PRO A 87 14.28 -6.80 7.49
N VAL A 88 13.61 -6.06 6.60
CA VAL A 88 12.55 -6.55 5.70
C VAL A 88 13.10 -6.89 4.32
#